data_AF-A0A8F1SB81-F1
#
_entry.id   AF-A0A8F1SB81-F1
#
_cell.length_a   1.000
_cell.length_b   1.000
_cell.length_c   1.000
_cell.angle_alpha   90.00
_cell.angle_beta   90.00
_cell.angle_gamma   90.00
#
_symmetry.space_group_name_H-M   'P 1'
#
loop_
_entity.id
_entity.type
_entity.pdbx_description
1 polymer ?
#
loop_
_entity_poly.entity_id
_entity_poly.type
_entity_poly.pdbx_seq_one_letter_code
_entity_poly.pdbx_strand_id
1 'polypeptide(L)' 'MSNGSAKQKVIQSIKDVTNILVTVSSSPSVDELSAALGLTIFLNKLGKHATAVFSGDIPPAITVLES' A
#
# COMPACT_ATOMS: atom_id res chain seq x y z
N MET A 1 8.54 -25.45 17.46
CA MET A 1 8.90 -24.14 16.88
C MET A 1 7.68 -23.61 16.15
N SER A 2 6.97 -22.63 16.71
CA SER A 2 5.80 -22.05 16.05
C SER A 2 6.29 -21.32 14.80
N ASN A 3 6.08 -21.95 13.63
CA ASN A 3 6.16 -21.25 12.35
C ASN A 3 5.16 -20.11 12.44
N GLY A 4 5.64 -18.90 12.80
CA GLY A 4 4.79 -17.73 12.82
C GLY A 4 4.08 -17.67 11.49
N SER A 5 2.74 -17.63 11.54
CA SER A 5 1.89 -17.66 10.34
C SER A 5 2.42 -16.65 9.32
N ALA A 6 2.25 -16.88 8.01
CA ALA A 6 2.77 -15.98 6.98
C ALA A 6 2.44 -14.49 7.29
N LYS A 7 1.27 -14.25 7.87
CA LYS A 7 0.83 -12.95 8.42
C LYS A 7 1.77 -12.37 9.49
N GLN A 8 2.22 -13.16 10.47
CA GLN A 8 3.14 -12.71 11.51
C GLN A 8 4.51 -12.31 10.94
N LYS A 9 5.02 -13.04 9.93
CA LYS A 9 6.27 -12.67 9.26
C LYS A 9 6.14 -11.32 8.55
N VAL A 10 5.05 -11.10 7.82
CA VAL A 10 4.77 -9.81 7.15
C VAL A 10 4.66 -8.67 8.16
N ILE A 11 3.94 -8.88 9.27
CA ILE A 11 3.82 -7.87 10.34
C ILE A 11 5.20 -7.51 10.90
N GLN A 12 6.06 -8.51 11.11
CA GLN A 12 7.40 -8.25 11.63
C GLN A 12 8.25 -7.45 10.62
N SER A 13 8.23 -7.84 9.34
CA SER A 13 8.93 -7.09 8.28
C SER A 13 8.47 -5.64 8.18
N ILE A 14 7.16 -5.37 8.32
CA ILE A 14 6.63 -3.99 8.31
C ILE A 14 7.12 -3.21 9.54
N LYS A 15 7.23 -3.84 10.71
CA LYS A 15 7.74 -3.19 11.92
C LYS A 15 9.21 -2.83 11.79
N ASP A 16 10.01 -3.68 11.15
CA ASP A 16 11.47 -3.59 11.09
C ASP A 16 11.97 -2.58 10.05
N VAL A 17 11.15 -2.20 9.06
CA VAL A 17 11.52 -1.23 8.02
C VAL A 17 10.90 0.14 8.27
N THR A 18 11.53 1.20 7.75
CA THR A 18 11.04 2.58 7.88
C THR A 18 10.39 3.09 6.60
N ASN A 19 10.97 2.78 5.44
CA ASN A 19 10.49 3.21 4.13
C ASN A 19 9.81 2.05 3.42
N ILE A 20 8.61 2.27 2.89
CA ILE A 20 7.79 1.22 2.27
C ILE A 20 7.25 1.73 0.93
N LEU A 21 7.52 0.97 -0.13
CA LEU A 21 6.90 1.21 -1.43
C LEU A 21 5.70 0.27 -1.58
N VAL A 22 4.50 0.82 -1.78
CA VAL A 22 3.26 0.07 -2.04
C VAL A 22 2.97 0.15 -3.53
N THR A 23 2.94 -0.99 -4.22
CA THR A 23 2.75 -1.02 -5.68
C THR A 23 1.53 -1.84 -6.07
N VAL A 24 0.84 -1.41 -7.12
CA VAL A 24 -0.21 -2.18 -7.81
C VAL A 24 0.13 -2.37 -9.29
N SER A 25 -0.70 -3.16 -9.97
CA SER A 25 -0.62 -3.47 -11.40
C SER A 25 -0.72 -2.21 -12.28
N SER A 26 -0.41 -2.37 -13.57
CA SER A 26 -0.60 -1.33 -14.58
C SER A 26 -2.08 -1.10 -14.88
N SER A 27 -2.50 0.16 -14.98
CA SER A 27 -3.89 0.60 -15.13
C SER A 27 -4.80 -0.06 -14.09
N PRO A 28 -4.54 0.18 -12.79
CA PRO A 28 -5.21 -0.53 -11.71
C PRO A 28 -6.70 -0.24 -11.71
N SER A 29 -7.50 -1.16 -11.19
CA SER A 29 -8.91 -0.89 -10.91
C SER A 29 -9.09 0.12 -9.76
N VAL A 30 -10.32 0.61 -9.57
CA VAL A 30 -10.68 1.51 -8.46
C VAL A 30 -10.34 0.88 -7.12
N ASP A 31 -10.64 -0.41 -6.95
CA ASP A 31 -10.41 -1.19 -5.73
C ASP A 31 -8.91 -1.43 -5.48
N GLU A 32 -8.12 -1.77 -6.50
CA GLU A 32 -6.67 -1.91 -6.37
C GLU A 32 -6.02 -0.60 -5.94
N LEU A 33 -6.33 0.51 -6.61
CA LEU A 33 -5.79 1.82 -6.29
C LEU A 33 -6.24 2.29 -4.90
N SER A 34 -7.51 2.07 -4.54
CA SER A 34 -8.04 2.42 -3.21
C SER A 34 -7.36 1.61 -2.10
N ALA A 35 -7.11 0.32 -2.33
CA ALA A 35 -6.40 -0.52 -1.37
C ALA A 35 -4.94 -0.07 -1.18
N ALA A 36 -4.25 0.27 -2.28
CA ALA A 36 -2.88 0.79 -2.22
C ALA A 36 -2.79 2.12 -1.48
N LEU A 37 -3.69 3.06 -1.77
CA LEU A 37 -3.76 4.35 -1.09
C LEU A 37 -4.12 4.19 0.39
N GLY A 38 -5.15 3.39 0.70
CA GLY A 38 -5.57 3.13 2.08
C GLY A 38 -4.48 2.49 2.92
N LEU A 39 -3.77 1.49 2.36
CA LEU A 39 -2.63 0.86 3.01
C LEU A 39 -1.48 1.85 3.22
N THR A 40 -1.19 2.69 2.24
CA THR A 40 -0.14 3.72 2.33
C THR A 40 -0.43 4.72 3.44
N ILE A 41 -1.67 5.24 3.50
CA ILE A 41 -2.11 6.16 4.56
C ILE A 41 -2.01 5.48 5.93
N PHE A 42 -2.44 4.22 6.03
CA PHE A 42 -2.34 3.44 7.26
C PHE A 42 -0.88 3.29 7.73
N LEU A 43 0.03 2.93 6.83
CA LEU A 43 1.45 2.80 7.15
C LEU A 43 2.07 4.13 7.57
N ASN A 44 1.70 5.24 6.92
CA ASN A 44 2.12 6.58 7.32
C ASN A 44 1.65 6.94 8.74
N LYS A 45 0.41 6.57 9.11
CA LYS A 45 -0.10 6.76 10.49
C LYS A 45 0.64 5.90 11.53
N LEU A 46 1.29 4.81 11.12
CA LEU A 46 2.15 4.00 11.99
C LEU A 46 3.59 4.56 12.10
N GLY A 47 3.85 5.74 11.55
CA GLY A 47 5.18 6.37 11.58
C GLY A 47 6.15 5.79 10.54
N LYS A 48 5.65 5.09 9.51
CA LYS A 48 6.45 4.67 8.36
C LYS A 48 6.42 5.76 7.28
N HIS A 49 7.39 5.73 6.37
CA HIS A 49 7.39 6.56 5.17
C HIS A 49 6.96 5.70 3.99
N ALA A 50 5.65 5.62 3.77
CA ALA A 50 5.05 4.82 2.72
C ALA A 50 4.68 5.67 1.49
N THR A 51 4.94 5.14 0.30
CA THR A 51 4.57 5.76 -0.98
C THR A 51 3.85 4.73 -1.85
N ALA A 52 2.66 5.08 -2.34
CA ALA A 52 1.96 4.29 -3.35
C ALA A 52 2.47 4.65 -4.75
N VAL A 53 2.83 3.65 -5.55
CA VAL A 53 3.22 3.82 -6.96
C VAL A 53 2.43 2.85 -7.82
N PHE A 54 1.87 3.35 -8.90
CA PHE A 54 1.21 2.57 -9.93
C PHE A 54 1.67 3.07 -11.30
N SER A 55 1.27 2.38 -12.35
CA SER A 55 1.57 2.77 -13.73
C SER A 55 0.29 2.70 -14.56
N GLY A 56 0.24 3.41 -15.69
CA GLY A 56 -0.94 3.44 -16.55
C GLY A 56 -2.00 4.44 -16.08
N ASP A 57 -3.24 4.21 -16.48
CA ASP A 57 -4.32 5.19 -16.34
C ASP A 57 -4.88 5.20 -14.92
N ILE A 58 -5.22 6.40 -14.44
CA ILE A 58 -5.97 6.59 -13.19
C ILE A 58 -7.45 6.31 -13.47
N PRO A 59 -8.11 5.43 -12.71
CA PRO A 59 -9.55 5.22 -12.84
C PRO A 59 -10.33 6.53 -12.67
N PRO A 60 -11.30 6.85 -13.56
CA PRO A 60 -12.07 8.11 -13.50
C PRO A 60 -12.82 8.36 -12.19
N ALA A 61 -13.03 7.33 -11.36
CA ALA A 61 -13.67 7.48 -10.06
C ALA A 61 -12.72 8.04 -8.96
N ILE A 62 -11.41 7.96 -9.17
CA ILE A 62 -10.38 8.37 -8.20
C ILE A 62 -9.78 9.75 -8.53
N THR A 63 -10.04 10.31 -9.71
CA THR A 63 -9.56 11.65 -10.13
C THR A 63 -10.02 12.79 -9.21
N VAL A 64 -11.00 12.56 -8.33
CA VAL A 64 -11.38 13.52 -7.26
C VAL A 64 -10.24 13.81 -6.27
N LEU A 65 -9.21 12.95 -6.20
CA LEU A 65 -8.03 13.19 -5.37
C LEU A 65 -6.95 14.05 -6.07
N GLU A 66 -7.10 14.34 -7.37
CA GLU A 66 -6.18 15.22 -8.10
C GLU A 66 -6.61 16.70 -8.11
N SER A 67 -7.85 17.01 -7.70
CA SER A 67 -8.42 18.37 -7.73
C SER A 67 -8.04 19.24 -6.55
#